data_AF-A0A3M1MYP2-F1
#
_entry.id   AF-A0A3M1MYP2-F1
#
_cell.length_a   1.000
_cell.length_b   1.000
_cell.length_c   1.000
_cell.angle_alpha   90.00
_cell.angle_beta   90.00
_cell.angle_gamma   90.00
#
_symmetry.space_group_name_H-M   'P 1'
#
loop_
_entity.id
_entity.type
_entity.pdbx_description
1 polymer ?
#
loop_
_entity_poly.entity_id
_entity_poly.type
_entity_poly.pdbx_seq_one_letter_code
_entity_poly.pdbx_strand_id
1 'polypeptide(L)'
;MPAGEFILSSGRRSSVEGTRHWDAQADTLIPGAGSPLAWNRYAYVNDNPLRYRDPSGHLSCNAAHVVEGDCSDMTTQQILETYYDVVLSGDWTVADISAIYRGVSAIGAAFANEGDTGAKAFTDVFDTLTFTLDGGARDGKWYCTGSGSGFSCDPDAVGKITARLVTHELGHTFNATIANNGHTTPYNDLFKASIRDDNGNWVTGRKNGEWERGYRGYKSQGVPDLYHGPNNWNDDATGTVNEEFADMFMNWVFNSFDYRPNANGAGTARYNWMSTNMAEWINRARK
;
A
#
# COMPACT_ATOMS: atom_id res chain seq x y z
N MET A 1 -0.24 -40.08 -30.12
CA MET A 1 0.81 -39.72 -29.15
C MET A 1 0.30 -38.50 -28.39
N PRO A 2 0.03 -38.60 -27.08
CA PRO A 2 -0.63 -37.53 -26.35
C PRO A 2 0.40 -36.47 -25.90
N ALA A 3 0.04 -35.20 -26.03
CA ALA A 3 0.77 -34.10 -25.42
C ALA A 3 0.53 -34.14 -23.91
N GLY A 4 1.62 -34.26 -23.15
CA GLY A 4 1.63 -34.33 -21.71
C GLY A 4 1.34 -33.00 -21.04
N GLU A 5 0.84 -33.13 -19.81
CA GLU A 5 0.78 -32.15 -18.73
C GLU A 5 1.87 -31.07 -18.80
N PHE A 6 1.46 -29.80 -18.76
CA PHE A 6 2.32 -28.73 -18.26
C PHE A 6 2.00 -28.50 -16.78
N ILE A 7 2.94 -28.93 -15.97
CA ILE A 7 2.98 -28.80 -14.51
C ILE A 7 2.96 -27.32 -14.13
N LEU A 8 2.02 -26.97 -13.25
CA LEU A 8 2.04 -25.73 -12.46
C LEU A 8 3.35 -25.68 -11.66
N SER A 9 4.26 -24.82 -12.09
CA SER A 9 5.51 -24.53 -11.38
C SER A 9 5.39 -23.17 -10.72
N SER A 10 5.29 -23.17 -9.39
CA SER A 10 5.40 -22.02 -8.51
C SER A 10 6.68 -21.21 -8.79
N GLY A 11 6.52 -19.97 -9.25
CA GLY A 11 7.61 -19.07 -9.61
C GLY A 11 7.72 -17.89 -8.66
N ARG A 12 8.68 -17.96 -7.73
CA ARG A 12 9.18 -16.86 -6.89
C ARG A 12 9.47 -15.59 -7.69
N ARG A 13 9.21 -14.43 -7.06
CA ARG A 13 9.72 -13.10 -7.45
C ARG A 13 11.22 -13.20 -7.77
N SER A 14 11.56 -13.07 -9.04
CA SER A 14 12.93 -12.83 -9.50
C SER A 14 13.18 -11.32 -9.45
N SER A 15 14.11 -10.91 -8.60
CA SER A 15 14.67 -9.56 -8.60
C SER A 15 15.46 -9.35 -9.89
N VAL A 16 14.99 -8.45 -10.75
CA VAL A 16 15.84 -7.83 -11.77
C VAL A 16 15.83 -6.33 -11.53
N GLU A 17 17.04 -5.80 -11.34
CA GLU A 17 17.34 -4.43 -10.97
C GLU A 17 16.70 -3.40 -11.93
N GLY A 18 16.19 -2.31 -11.36
CA GLY A 18 16.17 -1.00 -12.03
C GLY A 18 14.99 -0.67 -12.95
N THR A 19 14.08 -1.58 -13.24
CA THR A 19 12.89 -1.27 -14.07
C THR A 19 11.63 -1.12 -13.21
N ARG A 20 10.99 0.06 -13.25
CA ARG A 20 9.68 0.30 -12.62
C ARG A 20 8.59 -0.38 -13.44
N HIS A 21 8.49 -1.70 -13.31
CA HIS A 21 7.36 -2.48 -13.81
C HIS A 21 6.55 -2.92 -12.58
N TRP A 22 5.28 -2.55 -12.55
CA TRP A 22 4.40 -2.76 -11.38
C TRP A 22 3.58 -4.05 -11.48
N ASP A 23 3.59 -4.70 -12.64
CA ASP A 23 2.78 -5.89 -12.89
C ASP A 23 3.68 -7.09 -13.21
N ALA A 24 3.50 -8.17 -12.45
CA ALA A 24 4.21 -9.43 -12.66
C ALA A 24 3.70 -10.23 -13.88
N GLN A 25 2.69 -9.70 -14.60
CA GLN A 25 2.08 -10.29 -15.78
C GLN A 25 1.76 -9.26 -16.87
N ALA A 26 1.65 -9.75 -18.10
CA ALA A 26 1.33 -8.95 -19.27
C ALA A 26 -0.18 -8.65 -19.32
N ASP A 27 -0.57 -7.38 -19.49
CA ASP A 27 -1.96 -6.93 -19.72
C ASP A 27 -2.61 -7.79 -20.81
N THR A 28 -3.81 -8.29 -20.56
CA THR A 28 -4.54 -9.16 -21.52
C THR A 28 -5.16 -8.37 -22.68
N LEU A 29 -5.24 -7.04 -22.56
CA LEU A 29 -5.73 -6.14 -23.60
C LEU A 29 -4.56 -5.41 -24.26
N ILE A 30 -4.65 -5.20 -25.57
CA ILE A 30 -3.71 -4.36 -26.32
C ILE A 30 -4.48 -3.11 -26.78
N PRO A 31 -4.30 -1.96 -26.11
CA PRO A 31 -5.04 -0.75 -26.46
C PRO A 31 -4.46 -0.12 -27.74
N GLY A 32 -5.17 -0.29 -28.87
CA GLY A 32 -4.95 0.45 -30.11
C GLY A 32 -3.65 0.12 -30.84
N ALA A 33 -3.75 -0.56 -31.99
CA ALA A 33 -2.63 -0.96 -32.84
C ALA A 33 -1.76 0.21 -33.42
N GLY A 34 -2.10 1.47 -33.11
CA GLY A 34 -1.44 2.68 -33.61
C GLY A 34 -0.25 3.19 -32.78
N SER A 35 0.02 2.64 -31.59
CA SER A 35 1.15 3.04 -30.74
C SER A 35 2.12 1.87 -30.50
N PRO A 36 3.40 1.96 -30.90
CA PRO A 36 4.40 0.94 -30.60
C PRO A 36 4.56 0.66 -29.10
N LEU A 37 4.30 1.66 -28.25
CA LEU A 37 4.38 1.52 -26.80
C LEU A 37 3.22 0.68 -26.23
N ALA A 38 2.06 0.64 -26.89
CA ALA A 38 0.92 -0.18 -26.49
C ALA A 38 1.16 -1.70 -26.67
N TRP A 39 2.24 -2.08 -27.36
CA TRP A 39 2.69 -3.48 -27.43
C TRP A 39 3.52 -3.90 -26.22
N ASN A 40 4.02 -2.95 -25.41
CA ASN A 40 4.62 -3.28 -24.13
C ASN A 40 3.51 -3.55 -23.10
N ARG A 41 3.08 -4.81 -23.04
CA ARG A 41 2.01 -5.29 -22.17
C ARG A 41 2.35 -5.25 -20.67
N TYR A 42 3.57 -4.83 -20.31
CA TYR A 42 3.96 -4.63 -18.92
C TYR A 42 4.11 -3.13 -18.57
N ALA A 43 3.94 -2.23 -19.54
CA ALA A 43 4.09 -0.79 -19.31
C ALA A 43 2.89 -0.25 -18.51
N TYR A 44 3.14 0.21 -17.28
CA TYR A 44 2.12 0.93 -16.51
C TYR A 44 1.86 2.29 -17.16
N VAL A 45 0.63 2.50 -17.63
CA VAL A 45 0.12 3.76 -18.18
C VAL A 45 1.05 4.46 -19.21
N ASN A 46 1.50 3.70 -20.22
CA ASN A 46 2.41 4.20 -21.26
C ASN A 46 3.70 4.82 -20.69
N ASP A 47 4.23 4.24 -19.60
CA ASP A 47 5.44 4.72 -18.89
C ASP A 47 5.36 6.18 -18.42
N ASN A 48 4.16 6.76 -18.33
CA ASN A 48 3.97 8.14 -17.88
C ASN A 48 2.90 8.24 -16.77
N PRO A 49 3.19 7.71 -15.57
CA PRO A 49 2.30 7.74 -14.41
C PRO A 49 2.12 9.13 -13.78
N LEU A 50 2.85 10.13 -14.29
CA LEU A 50 2.64 11.53 -13.94
C LEU A 50 1.45 12.12 -14.72
N ARG A 51 1.20 11.63 -15.94
CA ARG A 51 0.16 12.13 -16.84
C ARG A 51 -1.07 11.22 -16.91
N TYR A 52 -0.84 9.91 -16.87
CA TYR A 52 -1.86 8.89 -17.05
C TYR A 52 -2.10 8.14 -15.73
N ARG A 53 -3.34 7.68 -15.54
CA ARG A 53 -3.78 6.89 -14.38
C ARG A 53 -4.55 5.70 -14.91
N ASP A 54 -4.42 4.56 -14.24
CA ASP A 54 -5.20 3.36 -14.56
C ASP A 54 -5.78 2.74 -13.28
N PRO A 55 -6.97 3.20 -12.86
CA PRO A 55 -7.70 2.66 -11.72
C PRO A 55 -8.18 1.22 -11.94
N SER A 56 -8.39 0.83 -13.20
CA SER A 56 -8.92 -0.49 -13.56
C SER A 56 -7.83 -1.55 -13.76
N GLY A 57 -6.56 -1.17 -13.84
CA GLY A 57 -5.46 -2.03 -14.26
C GLY A 57 -5.46 -2.40 -15.75
N HIS A 58 -6.40 -1.86 -16.54
CA HIS A 58 -6.59 -2.15 -17.96
C HIS A 58 -6.98 -0.93 -18.83
N LEU A 59 -7.07 0.27 -18.26
CA LEU A 59 -7.54 1.49 -18.95
C LEU A 59 -6.73 2.71 -18.52
N SER A 60 -6.03 3.32 -19.47
CA SER A 60 -5.41 4.62 -19.24
C SER A 60 -6.47 5.72 -19.39
N CYS A 61 -6.88 6.35 -18.28
CA CYS A 61 -7.88 7.43 -18.22
C CYS A 61 -7.48 8.72 -18.97
N ASN A 62 -6.53 8.70 -19.88
CA ASN A 62 -6.12 9.86 -20.66
C ASN A 62 -5.61 9.44 -22.07
N ALA A 63 -5.84 8.18 -22.47
CA ALA A 63 -5.48 7.70 -23.82
C ALA A 63 -6.48 8.20 -24.87
N ALA A 64 -6.03 8.43 -26.10
CA ALA A 64 -6.86 9.02 -27.17
C ALA A 64 -7.94 8.08 -27.75
N HIS A 65 -8.16 6.91 -27.14
CA HIS A 65 -9.09 5.88 -27.61
C HIS A 65 -9.81 5.23 -26.42
N VAL A 66 -10.78 5.93 -25.85
CA VAL A 66 -11.62 5.40 -24.78
C VAL A 66 -13.09 5.69 -25.07
N VAL A 67 -13.91 4.68 -24.81
CA VAL A 67 -15.34 4.61 -25.11
C VAL A 67 -16.11 5.44 -24.06
N GLU A 68 -17.30 5.91 -24.40
CA GLU A 68 -18.21 6.59 -23.48
C GLU A 68 -18.44 5.71 -22.22
N GLY A 69 -18.03 6.23 -21.04
CA GLY A 69 -17.99 5.47 -19.77
C GLY A 69 -16.59 5.23 -19.19
N ASP A 70 -15.52 5.76 -19.80
CA ASP A 70 -14.16 5.69 -19.26
C ASP A 70 -13.88 6.70 -18.13
N CYS A 71 -12.86 6.42 -17.32
CA CYS A 71 -12.38 7.29 -16.24
C CYS A 71 -11.69 8.58 -16.70
N SER A 72 -11.60 8.86 -18.01
CA SER A 72 -10.94 10.06 -18.54
C SER A 72 -11.62 11.37 -18.22
N ASP A 73 -12.94 11.36 -18.04
CA ASP A 73 -13.72 12.53 -17.64
C ASP A 73 -13.94 12.60 -16.13
N MET A 74 -13.41 11.64 -15.37
CA MET A 74 -13.58 11.56 -13.93
C MET A 74 -12.46 12.32 -13.20
N THR A 75 -12.86 13.12 -12.23
CA THR A 75 -11.95 13.66 -11.21
C THR A 75 -11.38 12.51 -10.36
N THR A 76 -10.23 12.75 -9.73
CA THR A 76 -9.61 11.78 -8.81
C THR A 76 -10.56 11.37 -7.68
N GLN A 77 -11.40 12.28 -7.19
CA GLN A 77 -12.41 11.97 -6.18
C GLN A 77 -13.48 11.02 -6.73
N GLN A 78 -14.01 11.28 -7.93
CA GLN A 78 -14.97 10.37 -8.55
C GLN A 78 -14.37 8.98 -8.78
N ILE A 79 -13.07 8.89 -9.11
CA ILE A 79 -12.37 7.60 -9.24
C ILE A 79 -12.33 6.85 -7.90
N LEU A 80 -11.99 7.55 -6.81
CA LEU A 80 -11.99 6.98 -5.45
C LEU A 80 -13.38 6.46 -5.05
N GLU A 81 -14.42 7.26 -5.31
CA GLU A 81 -15.80 6.91 -4.97
C GLU A 81 -16.34 5.76 -5.82
N THR A 82 -16.02 5.72 -7.11
CA THR A 82 -16.63 4.77 -8.07
C THR A 82 -15.92 3.42 -8.10
N TYR A 83 -14.58 3.40 -7.96
CA TYR A 83 -13.79 2.17 -8.15
C TYR A 83 -13.23 1.61 -6.85
N TYR A 84 -13.06 2.43 -5.81
CA TYR A 84 -12.44 2.02 -4.56
C TYR A 84 -13.39 2.06 -3.35
N ASP A 85 -14.66 2.45 -3.56
CA ASP A 85 -15.64 2.68 -2.49
C ASP A 85 -15.10 3.60 -1.37
N VAL A 86 -14.35 4.63 -1.75
CA VAL A 86 -13.79 5.63 -0.83
C VAL A 86 -14.57 6.94 -0.94
N VAL A 87 -15.19 7.33 0.17
CA VAL A 87 -15.90 8.60 0.32
C VAL A 87 -14.99 9.62 1.01
N LEU A 88 -14.92 10.83 0.47
CA LEU A 88 -14.17 11.92 1.08
C LEU A 88 -15.12 12.89 1.79
N SER A 89 -14.83 13.18 3.07
CA SER A 89 -15.58 14.13 3.88
C SER A 89 -14.67 15.29 4.31
N GLY A 90 -15.15 16.52 4.18
CA GLY A 90 -14.39 17.74 4.50
C GLY A 90 -13.66 18.36 3.30
N ASP A 91 -13.03 19.51 3.54
CA ASP A 91 -12.46 20.38 2.50
C ASP A 91 -11.04 19.96 2.08
N TRP A 92 -10.91 18.76 1.53
CA TRP A 92 -9.65 18.25 0.98
C TRP A 92 -9.19 19.07 -0.23
N THR A 93 -7.89 19.37 -0.31
CA THR A 93 -7.34 20.00 -1.53
C THR A 93 -7.17 18.98 -2.65
N VAL A 94 -7.11 19.43 -3.89
CA VAL A 94 -6.81 18.57 -5.05
C VAL A 94 -5.49 17.79 -4.87
N ALA A 95 -4.50 18.39 -4.20
CA ALA A 95 -3.23 17.73 -3.90
C ALA A 95 -3.42 16.59 -2.88
N ASP A 96 -4.21 16.82 -1.82
CA ASP A 96 -4.53 15.80 -0.82
C ASP A 96 -5.31 14.65 -1.45
N ILE A 97 -6.34 14.95 -2.26
CA ILE A 97 -7.12 13.94 -2.99
C ILE A 97 -6.22 13.11 -3.92
N SER A 98 -5.27 13.74 -4.60
CA SER A 98 -4.29 13.02 -5.43
C SER A 98 -3.36 12.13 -4.60
N ALA A 99 -2.97 12.55 -3.40
CA ALA A 99 -2.15 11.75 -2.50
C ALA A 99 -2.93 10.55 -1.95
N ILE A 100 -4.20 10.75 -1.58
CA ILE A 100 -5.14 9.71 -1.18
C ILE A 100 -5.28 8.65 -2.26
N TYR A 101 -5.60 9.05 -3.49
CA TYR A 101 -5.69 8.12 -4.62
C TYR A 101 -4.42 7.32 -4.83
N ARG A 102 -3.24 7.94 -4.73
CA ARG A 102 -1.96 7.24 -4.87
C ARG A 102 -1.72 6.21 -3.76
N GLY A 103 -2.15 6.48 -2.53
CA GLY A 103 -2.06 5.52 -1.43
C GLY A 103 -3.02 4.35 -1.61
N VAL A 104 -4.30 4.65 -1.86
CA VAL A 104 -5.37 3.66 -2.09
C VAL A 104 -5.04 2.75 -3.27
N SER A 105 -4.69 3.31 -4.42
CA SER A 105 -4.34 2.53 -5.61
C SER A 105 -3.08 1.67 -5.41
N ALA A 106 -2.09 2.16 -4.65
CA ALA A 106 -0.91 1.37 -4.32
C ALA A 106 -1.24 0.17 -3.43
N ILE A 107 -2.12 0.33 -2.45
CA ILE A 107 -2.61 -0.80 -1.63
C ILE A 107 -3.36 -1.80 -2.50
N GLY A 108 -4.29 -1.32 -3.33
CA GLY A 108 -5.04 -2.17 -4.25
C GLY A 108 -4.12 -3.00 -5.15
N ALA A 109 -3.10 -2.37 -5.75
CA ALA A 109 -2.09 -3.06 -6.54
C ALA A 109 -1.29 -4.08 -5.73
N ALA A 110 -0.95 -3.76 -4.47
CA ALA A 110 -0.23 -4.69 -3.60
C ALA A 110 -1.08 -5.91 -3.17
N PHE A 111 -2.41 -5.75 -3.10
CA PHE A 111 -3.36 -6.82 -2.75
C PHE A 111 -3.81 -7.67 -3.94
N ALA A 112 -3.66 -7.16 -5.16
CA ALA A 112 -4.14 -7.81 -6.36
C ALA A 112 -3.46 -9.18 -6.58
N ASN A 113 -4.30 -10.20 -6.79
CA ASN A 113 -3.83 -11.46 -7.34
C ASN A 113 -3.70 -11.34 -8.87
N GLU A 114 -3.08 -12.36 -9.47
CA GLU A 114 -3.05 -12.53 -10.91
C GLU A 114 -4.47 -12.50 -11.50
N GLY A 115 -4.73 -11.53 -12.38
CA GLY A 115 -6.01 -11.34 -13.06
C GLY A 115 -7.03 -10.45 -12.34
N ASP A 116 -6.75 -10.01 -11.10
CA ASP A 116 -7.58 -9.02 -10.40
C ASP A 116 -7.12 -7.59 -10.71
N THR A 117 -8.08 -6.66 -10.75
CA THR A 117 -7.76 -5.23 -10.78
C THR A 117 -7.38 -4.76 -9.36
N GLY A 118 -6.52 -3.75 -9.27
CA GLY A 118 -6.16 -3.18 -7.97
C GLY A 118 -7.38 -2.61 -7.22
N ALA A 119 -8.30 -1.98 -7.94
CA ALA A 119 -9.58 -1.51 -7.42
C ALA A 119 -10.40 -2.66 -6.81
N LYS A 120 -10.61 -3.74 -7.55
CA LYS A 120 -11.33 -4.93 -7.05
C LYS A 120 -10.64 -5.51 -5.82
N ALA A 121 -9.33 -5.70 -5.87
CA ALA A 121 -8.58 -6.28 -4.75
C ALA A 121 -8.67 -5.41 -3.48
N PHE A 122 -8.75 -4.08 -3.64
CA PHE A 122 -8.98 -3.14 -2.54
C PHE A 122 -10.40 -3.29 -1.96
N THR A 123 -11.43 -3.27 -2.80
CA THR A 123 -12.84 -3.36 -2.37
C THR A 123 -13.23 -4.74 -1.84
N ASP A 124 -12.53 -5.79 -2.25
CA ASP A 124 -12.71 -7.14 -1.69
C ASP A 124 -12.25 -7.19 -0.21
N VAL A 125 -11.28 -6.35 0.17
CA VAL A 125 -10.70 -6.29 1.51
C VAL A 125 -11.42 -5.27 2.39
N PHE A 126 -11.61 -4.04 1.91
CA PHE A 126 -12.18 -2.98 2.71
C PHE A 126 -13.69 -2.84 2.49
N ASP A 127 -14.44 -2.53 3.56
CA ASP A 127 -15.76 -1.91 3.44
C ASP A 127 -15.65 -0.51 2.85
N THR A 128 -16.80 0.09 2.52
CA THR A 128 -16.83 1.51 2.14
C THR A 128 -16.10 2.33 3.20
N LEU A 129 -15.02 2.99 2.79
CA LEU A 129 -14.20 3.79 3.67
C LEU A 129 -14.62 5.26 3.57
N THR A 130 -14.64 5.96 4.69
CA THR A 130 -14.78 7.42 4.72
C THR A 130 -13.48 8.04 5.21
N PHE A 131 -12.89 8.92 4.42
CA PHE A 131 -11.71 9.69 4.81
C PHE A 131 -12.12 11.12 5.16
N THR A 132 -11.94 11.47 6.43
CA THR A 132 -12.46 12.71 7.00
C THR A 132 -11.34 13.72 7.23
N LEU A 133 -11.55 14.95 6.78
CA LEU A 133 -10.78 16.10 7.22
C LEU A 133 -11.66 16.89 8.21
N ASP A 134 -11.23 16.94 9.47
CA ASP A 134 -12.01 17.57 10.53
C ASP A 134 -12.19 19.08 10.27
N GLY A 135 -13.42 19.58 10.44
CA GLY A 135 -13.77 20.99 10.23
C GLY A 135 -13.44 21.92 11.41
N GLY A 136 -12.60 21.46 12.34
CA GLY A 136 -12.25 22.18 13.56
C GLY A 136 -11.37 23.42 13.33
N ALA A 137 -11.09 24.16 14.40
CA ALA A 137 -10.14 25.26 14.35
C ALA A 137 -8.71 24.74 14.18
N ARG A 138 -7.93 25.43 13.32
CA ARG A 138 -6.49 25.17 13.17
C ARG A 138 -5.74 25.68 14.40
N ASP A 139 -5.06 24.79 15.09
CA ASP A 139 -4.22 25.11 16.25
C ASP A 139 -2.71 24.97 15.96
N GLY A 140 -2.36 24.58 14.72
CA GLY A 140 -1.00 24.40 14.24
C GLY A 140 -0.43 22.99 14.47
N LYS A 141 -1.16 22.10 15.14
CA LYS A 141 -0.84 20.67 15.28
C LYS A 141 -1.71 19.86 14.35
N TRP A 142 -1.18 18.75 13.85
CA TRP A 142 -1.94 17.86 13.00
C TRP A 142 -1.51 16.43 13.22
N TYR A 143 -2.48 15.54 13.16
CA TYR A 143 -2.29 14.10 13.05
C TYR A 143 -3.39 13.51 12.17
N CYS A 144 -3.20 12.24 11.79
CA CYS A 144 -4.24 11.41 11.22
C CYS A 144 -4.40 10.16 12.09
N THR A 145 -5.57 9.54 12.05
CA THR A 145 -5.83 8.29 12.78
C THR A 145 -6.68 7.36 11.94
N GLY A 146 -6.16 6.17 11.67
CA GLY A 146 -6.86 5.07 11.01
C GLY A 146 -7.78 4.26 11.94
N SER A 147 -8.86 3.74 11.35
CA SER A 147 -9.88 2.90 11.98
C SER A 147 -10.49 1.93 10.97
N GLY A 148 -11.38 1.02 11.39
CA GLY A 148 -12.06 0.08 10.47
C GLY A 148 -12.96 0.74 9.40
N SER A 149 -13.28 2.03 9.52
CA SER A 149 -14.11 2.79 8.59
C SER A 149 -13.34 3.80 7.74
N GLY A 150 -12.00 3.74 7.74
CA GLY A 150 -11.11 4.71 7.08
C GLY A 150 -10.29 5.48 8.10
N PHE A 151 -9.83 6.68 7.74
CA PHE A 151 -9.02 7.52 8.62
C PHE A 151 -9.59 8.93 8.74
N SER A 152 -9.32 9.60 9.85
CA SER A 152 -9.59 11.03 10.05
C SER A 152 -8.29 11.80 10.18
N CYS A 153 -8.26 13.05 9.74
CA CYS A 153 -7.13 13.95 9.93
C CYS A 153 -7.60 15.32 10.44
N ASP A 154 -6.77 15.96 11.25
CA ASP A 154 -6.97 17.34 11.70
C ASP A 154 -6.97 18.34 10.53
N PRO A 155 -7.63 19.51 10.67
CA PRO A 155 -7.67 20.55 9.64
C PRO A 155 -6.29 21.09 9.24
N ASP A 156 -5.29 20.99 10.11
CA ASP A 156 -3.91 21.41 9.85
C ASP A 156 -3.12 20.39 9.00
N ALA A 157 -3.68 19.21 8.71
CA ALA A 157 -3.08 18.21 7.82
C ALA A 157 -3.17 18.61 6.33
N VAL A 158 -4.02 19.59 5.99
CA VAL A 158 -4.22 20.07 4.61
C VAL A 158 -2.90 20.44 3.93
N GLY A 159 -2.66 19.89 2.74
CA GLY A 159 -1.45 20.11 1.96
C GLY A 159 -0.21 19.34 2.47
N LYS A 160 -0.35 18.55 3.55
CA LYS A 160 0.71 17.70 4.11
C LYS A 160 0.43 16.21 3.89
N ILE A 161 -0.72 15.86 3.31
CA ILE A 161 -1.08 14.48 3.01
C ILE A 161 -0.14 13.91 1.96
N THR A 162 0.34 12.70 2.21
CA THR A 162 1.13 11.93 1.25
C THR A 162 0.53 10.56 1.06
N ALA A 163 0.81 9.94 -0.10
CA ALA A 163 0.40 8.55 -0.37
C ALA A 163 0.92 7.57 0.70
N ARG A 164 2.07 7.89 1.29
CA ARG A 164 2.71 7.11 2.35
C ARG A 164 1.97 7.23 3.67
N LEU A 165 1.61 8.45 4.08
CA LEU A 165 0.74 8.67 5.24
C LEU A 165 -0.58 7.91 5.08
N VAL A 166 -1.24 8.06 3.93
CA VAL A 166 -2.51 7.37 3.64
C VAL A 166 -2.34 5.86 3.77
N THR A 167 -1.23 5.30 3.28
CA THR A 167 -0.95 3.87 3.37
C THR A 167 -0.64 3.42 4.79
N HIS A 168 0.06 4.26 5.56
CA HIS A 168 0.30 4.04 6.98
C HIS A 168 -1.02 3.95 7.74
N GLU A 169 -1.90 4.96 7.61
CA GLU A 169 -3.21 4.97 8.29
C GLU A 169 -4.08 3.78 7.89
N LEU A 170 -4.08 3.43 6.59
CA LEU A 170 -4.81 2.26 6.11
C LEU A 170 -4.20 0.93 6.57
N GLY A 171 -2.95 0.90 7.06
CA GLY A 171 -2.39 -0.23 7.79
C GLY A 171 -3.15 -0.50 9.09
N HIS A 172 -3.56 0.56 9.81
CA HIS A 172 -4.43 0.41 10.97
C HIS A 172 -5.84 -0.03 10.59
N THR A 173 -6.39 0.56 9.52
CA THR A 173 -7.69 0.15 8.96
C THR A 173 -7.67 -1.33 8.59
N PHE A 174 -6.63 -1.81 7.92
CA PHE A 174 -6.49 -3.22 7.52
C PHE A 174 -6.47 -4.16 8.72
N ASN A 175 -5.73 -3.82 9.77
CA ASN A 175 -5.76 -4.58 11.01
C ASN A 175 -7.17 -4.59 11.64
N ALA A 176 -7.85 -3.44 11.67
CA ALA A 176 -9.19 -3.32 12.22
C ALA A 176 -10.23 -4.13 11.41
N THR A 177 -10.12 -4.15 10.08
CA THR A 177 -10.96 -4.99 9.20
C THR A 177 -10.84 -6.48 9.58
N ILE A 178 -9.61 -6.99 9.73
CA ILE A 178 -9.38 -8.39 10.12
C ILE A 178 -9.95 -8.67 11.52
N ALA A 179 -9.81 -7.71 12.45
CA ALA A 179 -10.38 -7.83 13.79
C ALA A 179 -11.91 -7.89 13.76
N ASN A 180 -12.55 -7.04 12.96
CA ASN A 180 -14.00 -6.99 12.80
C ASN A 180 -14.55 -8.27 12.17
N ASN A 181 -13.78 -8.94 11.31
CA ASN A 181 -14.10 -10.26 10.77
C ASN A 181 -13.91 -11.40 11.80
N GLY A 182 -13.46 -11.10 13.02
CA GLY A 182 -13.30 -12.09 14.10
C GLY A 182 -12.03 -12.93 14.00
N HIS A 183 -11.01 -12.46 13.27
CA HIS A 183 -9.76 -13.18 13.06
C HIS A 183 -8.60 -12.64 13.89
N THR A 184 -7.55 -13.46 14.06
CA THR A 184 -6.28 -12.99 14.63
C THR A 184 -5.66 -11.97 13.68
N THR A 185 -5.23 -10.84 14.25
CA THR A 185 -4.83 -9.67 13.45
C THR A 185 -3.32 -9.61 13.21
N PRO A 186 -2.87 -8.83 12.23
CA PRO A 186 -1.44 -8.59 12.02
C PRO A 186 -0.72 -8.03 13.26
N TYR A 187 -1.37 -7.20 14.09
CA TYR A 187 -0.80 -6.76 15.36
C TYR A 187 -0.53 -7.92 16.31
N ASN A 188 -1.46 -8.88 16.43
CA ASN A 188 -1.28 -10.04 17.29
C ASN A 188 -0.13 -10.93 16.81
N ASP A 189 -0.02 -11.12 15.51
CA ASP A 189 1.03 -11.95 14.89
C ASP A 189 2.39 -11.24 15.01
N LEU A 190 2.45 -9.93 14.76
CA LEU A 190 3.65 -9.13 14.95
C LEU A 190 4.11 -9.14 16.41
N PHE A 191 3.21 -8.92 17.38
CA PHE A 191 3.53 -8.88 18.81
C PHE A 191 4.21 -10.15 19.34
N LYS A 192 3.99 -11.28 18.66
CA LYS A 192 4.60 -12.59 18.98
C LYS A 192 5.88 -12.85 18.17
N ALA A 193 6.07 -12.16 17.04
CA ALA A 193 7.20 -12.38 16.15
C ALA A 193 8.53 -11.85 16.74
N SER A 194 9.63 -12.49 16.38
CA SER A 194 11.00 -11.99 16.58
C SER A 194 11.68 -11.97 15.21
N ILE A 195 11.60 -10.84 14.51
CA ILE A 195 12.12 -10.71 13.15
C ILE A 195 13.65 -10.55 13.23
N ARG A 196 14.37 -11.36 12.46
CA ARG A 196 15.84 -11.40 12.41
C ARG A 196 16.30 -11.37 10.96
N ASP A 197 17.48 -10.78 10.73
CA ASP A 197 18.15 -10.86 9.42
C ASP A 197 18.80 -12.23 9.19
N ASP A 198 19.30 -12.46 7.98
CA ASP A 198 19.91 -13.72 7.56
C ASP A 198 21.14 -14.12 8.41
N ASN A 199 21.75 -13.15 9.09
CA ASN A 199 22.86 -13.37 10.03
C ASN A 199 22.39 -13.64 11.47
N GLY A 200 21.07 -13.73 11.69
CA GLY A 200 20.45 -13.96 13.00
C GLY A 200 20.37 -12.72 13.89
N ASN A 201 20.78 -11.54 13.42
CA ASN A 201 20.69 -10.33 14.24
C ASN A 201 19.24 -9.86 14.32
N TRP A 202 18.84 -9.42 15.50
CA TRP A 202 17.49 -8.93 15.76
C TRP A 202 17.19 -7.63 14.98
N VAL A 203 15.99 -7.57 14.39
CA VAL A 203 15.52 -6.44 13.57
C VAL A 203 14.37 -5.71 14.25
N THR A 204 13.31 -6.42 14.66
CA THR A 204 12.16 -5.87 15.41
C THR A 204 11.35 -6.99 16.07
N GLY A 205 10.56 -6.65 17.08
CA GLY A 205 9.65 -7.54 17.79
C GLY A 205 10.21 -8.17 19.06
N ARG A 206 9.75 -9.37 19.42
CA ARG A 206 10.12 -10.03 20.69
C ARG A 206 11.64 -10.15 20.84
N LYS A 207 12.16 -9.63 21.95
CA LYS A 207 13.56 -9.70 22.36
C LYS A 207 13.61 -9.93 23.86
N ASN A 208 14.32 -10.97 24.28
CA ASN A 208 14.44 -11.38 25.69
C ASN A 208 13.10 -11.51 26.44
N GLY A 209 12.04 -11.94 25.74
CA GLY A 209 10.72 -12.12 26.33
C GLY A 209 9.85 -10.87 26.35
N GLU A 210 10.35 -9.70 25.92
CA GLU A 210 9.61 -8.44 25.87
C GLU A 210 9.41 -7.98 24.42
N TRP A 211 8.37 -7.17 24.18
CA TRP A 211 8.18 -6.53 22.87
C TRP A 211 9.09 -5.31 22.78
N GLU A 212 9.91 -5.25 21.73
CA GLU A 212 10.74 -4.08 21.41
C GLU A 212 10.51 -3.68 19.95
N ARG A 213 10.36 -2.38 19.69
CA ARG A 213 10.37 -1.86 18.31
C ARG A 213 11.81 -1.62 17.88
N GLY A 214 12.21 -2.18 16.75
CA GLY A 214 13.50 -1.91 16.13
C GLY A 214 13.38 -1.01 14.91
N TYR A 215 14.46 -0.29 14.58
CA TYR A 215 14.48 0.68 13.47
C TYR A 215 15.44 0.30 12.33
N ARG A 216 16.09 -0.86 12.42
CA ARG A 216 16.96 -1.37 11.34
C ARG A 216 16.09 -1.77 10.15
N GLY A 217 16.56 -1.52 8.93
CA GLY A 217 15.86 -1.93 7.70
C GLY A 217 14.89 -0.90 7.13
N TYR A 218 14.70 0.25 7.77
CA TYR A 218 14.10 1.44 7.15
C TYR A 218 15.19 2.30 6.51
N LYS A 219 14.89 3.00 5.41
CA LYS A 219 15.87 3.87 4.71
C LYS A 219 16.26 5.09 5.52
N SER A 220 15.34 5.57 6.35
CA SER A 220 15.55 6.62 7.34
C SER A 220 14.72 6.31 8.59
N GLN A 221 15.09 6.93 9.73
CA GLN A 221 14.39 6.77 11.01
C GLN A 221 13.37 7.91 11.24
N GLY A 222 12.70 8.33 10.18
CA GLY A 222 11.71 9.40 10.19
C GLY A 222 10.93 9.46 8.88
N VAL A 223 10.02 10.42 8.80
CA VAL A 223 9.21 10.65 7.60
C VAL A 223 10.12 10.89 6.40
N PRO A 224 9.91 10.21 5.25
CA PRO A 224 8.71 9.45 4.89
C PRO A 224 8.83 7.93 5.05
N ASP A 225 9.92 7.40 5.60
CA ASP A 225 10.12 5.94 5.70
C ASP A 225 9.60 5.36 7.01
N LEU A 226 9.37 6.21 8.00
CA LEU A 226 8.90 5.83 9.32
C LEU A 226 8.18 7.02 9.96
N TYR A 227 6.85 6.96 10.07
CA TYR A 227 6.08 8.06 10.63
C TYR A 227 6.25 8.17 12.15
N HIS A 228 6.44 7.03 12.81
CA HIS A 228 6.59 6.95 14.26
C HIS A 228 8.01 6.52 14.65
N GLY A 229 8.95 7.47 14.61
CA GLY A 229 10.38 7.22 14.77
C GLY A 229 11.07 7.83 15.97
N PRO A 230 12.29 7.37 16.29
CA PRO A 230 13.07 7.92 17.38
C PRO A 230 13.42 9.40 17.17
N ASN A 231 13.33 9.89 15.94
CA ASN A 231 13.56 11.29 15.59
C ASN A 231 12.27 12.13 15.61
N ASN A 232 11.11 11.55 15.94
CA ASN A 232 9.87 12.29 16.10
C ASN A 232 9.72 12.72 17.57
N TRP A 233 10.23 13.93 17.89
CA TRP A 233 10.55 14.39 19.27
C TRP A 233 9.36 14.56 20.24
N ASN A 234 8.15 14.10 19.91
CA ASN A 234 6.99 14.22 20.80
C ASN A 234 5.90 13.20 20.48
N ASP A 235 6.31 11.99 20.10
CA ASP A 235 5.44 10.95 19.60
C ASP A 235 5.42 9.77 20.58
N ASP A 236 4.38 9.73 21.41
CA ASP A 236 4.16 8.70 22.43
C ASP A 236 3.84 7.32 21.85
N ALA A 237 3.51 7.24 20.56
CA ALA A 237 3.21 6.02 19.84
C ALA A 237 4.46 5.37 19.20
N THR A 238 5.61 6.05 19.21
CA THR A 238 6.91 5.61 18.63
C THR A 238 7.31 4.17 18.98
N GLY A 239 6.89 3.62 20.12
CA GLY A 239 7.25 2.27 20.57
C GLY A 239 6.20 1.16 20.37
N THR A 240 5.03 1.45 19.79
CA THR A 240 3.93 0.48 19.78
C THR A 240 4.03 -0.55 18.64
N VAL A 241 3.41 -1.71 18.86
CA VAL A 241 3.27 -2.73 17.80
C VAL A 241 2.36 -2.26 16.66
N ASN A 242 1.38 -1.40 16.98
CA ASN A 242 0.41 -0.89 16.02
C ASN A 242 1.11 0.00 14.99
N GLU A 243 1.94 0.94 15.47
CA GLU A 243 2.71 1.83 14.60
C GLU A 243 3.81 1.09 13.83
N GLU A 244 4.46 0.11 14.47
CA GLU A 244 5.44 -0.71 13.77
C GLU A 244 4.81 -1.49 12.62
N PHE A 245 3.62 -2.06 12.81
CA PHE A 245 2.92 -2.71 11.71
C PHE A 245 2.54 -1.72 10.61
N ALA A 246 1.98 -0.56 10.96
CA ALA A 246 1.57 0.44 9.96
C ALA A 246 2.75 0.96 9.12
N ASP A 247 3.90 1.23 9.75
CA ASP A 247 5.12 1.60 9.04
C ASP A 247 5.67 0.44 8.18
N MET A 248 5.61 -0.81 8.68
CA MET A 248 5.99 -1.98 7.88
C MET A 248 5.03 -2.22 6.70
N PHE A 249 3.73 -2.03 6.89
CA PHE A 249 2.70 -2.15 5.86
C PHE A 249 2.93 -1.13 4.75
N MET A 250 3.11 0.14 5.10
CA MET A 250 3.47 1.20 4.16
C MET A 250 4.72 0.84 3.35
N ASN A 251 5.80 0.43 4.02
CA ASN A 251 7.04 0.09 3.33
C ASN A 251 6.94 -1.19 2.49
N TRP A 252 6.07 -2.13 2.85
CA TRP A 252 5.79 -3.31 2.04
C TRP A 252 5.03 -2.94 0.76
N VAL A 253 3.97 -2.15 0.87
CA VAL A 253 3.17 -1.64 -0.27
C VAL A 253 4.06 -0.89 -1.26
N PHE A 254 4.92 0.01 -0.76
CA PHE A 254 5.82 0.80 -1.62
C PHE A 254 7.16 0.10 -1.93
N ASN A 255 7.37 -1.12 -1.45
CA ASN A 255 8.63 -1.84 -1.55
C ASN A 255 9.85 -0.96 -1.19
N SER A 256 9.79 -0.26 -0.05
CA SER A 256 10.70 0.84 0.27
C SER A 256 11.58 0.64 1.49
N PHE A 257 11.69 -0.58 2.00
CA PHE A 257 12.71 -0.92 2.99
C PHE A 257 14.13 -0.67 2.46
N ASP A 258 15.10 -0.62 3.37
CA ASP A 258 16.51 -0.47 3.04
C ASP A 258 17.13 -1.82 2.65
N TYR A 259 17.30 -2.02 1.34
CA TYR A 259 17.90 -3.22 0.75
C TYR A 259 19.39 -3.06 0.43
N ARG A 260 20.01 -1.94 0.81
CA ARG A 260 21.43 -1.72 0.51
C ARG A 260 22.27 -2.83 1.17
N PRO A 261 23.35 -3.31 0.52
CA PRO A 261 24.18 -4.37 1.10
C PRO A 261 24.73 -4.05 2.49
N ASN A 262 25.02 -2.76 2.77
CA ASN A 262 25.50 -2.30 4.06
C ASN A 262 24.39 -2.14 5.13
N ALA A 263 23.11 -2.36 4.79
CA ALA A 263 22.00 -2.40 5.74
C ALA A 263 21.84 -3.75 6.44
N ASN A 264 22.79 -4.68 6.21
CA ASN A 264 22.91 -5.99 6.87
C ASN A 264 21.64 -6.86 6.75
N GLY A 265 20.90 -6.75 5.64
CA GLY A 265 19.72 -7.59 5.35
C GLY A 265 18.47 -7.29 6.18
N ALA A 266 18.48 -6.26 7.04
CA ALA A 266 17.34 -5.97 7.92
C ALA A 266 16.08 -5.54 7.14
N GLY A 267 16.22 -4.79 6.05
CA GLY A 267 15.09 -4.42 5.19
C GLY A 267 14.50 -5.63 4.48
N THR A 268 15.34 -6.52 3.97
CA THR A 268 14.95 -7.81 3.38
C THR A 268 14.18 -8.67 4.39
N ALA A 269 14.65 -8.74 5.63
CA ALA A 269 13.98 -9.50 6.69
C ALA A 269 12.55 -9.00 6.96
N ARG A 270 12.36 -7.68 7.06
CA ARG A 270 11.03 -7.07 7.21
C ARG A 270 10.12 -7.36 6.03
N TYR A 271 10.62 -7.14 4.81
CA TYR A 271 9.87 -7.37 3.60
C TYR A 271 9.44 -8.84 3.45
N ASN A 272 10.34 -9.78 3.73
CA ASN A 272 10.08 -11.20 3.67
C ASN A 272 9.05 -11.62 4.71
N TRP A 273 9.16 -11.11 5.95
CA TRP A 273 8.19 -11.40 6.99
C TRP A 273 6.80 -10.87 6.61
N MET A 274 6.69 -9.62 6.17
CA MET A 274 5.43 -9.06 5.68
C MET A 274 4.85 -9.90 4.55
N SER A 275 5.65 -10.18 3.52
CA SER A 275 5.22 -10.95 2.34
C SER A 275 4.78 -12.37 2.67
N THR A 276 5.41 -13.01 3.67
CA THR A 276 5.05 -14.36 4.10
C THR A 276 3.66 -14.41 4.74
N ASN A 277 3.30 -13.38 5.50
CA ASN A 277 2.03 -13.35 6.23
C ASN A 277 0.90 -12.66 5.45
N MET A 278 1.22 -11.77 4.51
CA MET A 278 0.23 -10.91 3.88
C MET A 278 -0.83 -11.67 3.08
N ALA A 279 -0.45 -12.75 2.41
CA ALA A 279 -1.40 -13.59 1.68
C ALA A 279 -2.49 -14.14 2.62
N GLU A 280 -2.13 -14.55 3.84
CA GLU A 280 -3.08 -15.04 4.82
C GLU A 280 -3.92 -13.91 5.41
N TRP A 281 -3.32 -12.77 5.77
CA TRP A 281 -4.05 -11.64 6.32
C TRP A 281 -5.03 -11.03 5.32
N ILE A 282 -4.66 -10.91 4.04
CA ILE A 282 -5.59 -10.48 2.99
C ILE A 282 -6.77 -11.46 2.91
N ASN A 283 -6.53 -12.77 2.94
CA ASN A 283 -7.62 -13.75 2.92
C ASN A 283 -8.52 -13.67 4.16
N ARG A 284 -7.98 -13.33 5.35
CA ARG A 284 -8.79 -13.09 6.57
C ARG A 284 -9.59 -11.79 6.48
N ALA A 285 -9.14 -10.81 5.70
CA ALA A 285 -9.80 -9.52 5.54
C ALA A 285 -10.90 -9.54 4.46
N ARG A 286 -10.75 -10.41 3.44
CA ARG A 286 -11.69 -10.52 2.33
C ARG A 286 -13.09 -10.92 2.77
N LYS A 287 -14.09 -10.41 2.05
CA LYS A 287 -15.51 -10.76 2.18
C LYS A 287 -15.90 -11.93 1.28
#